data_AF-A0A812MK51-F1
#
_entry.id   AF-A0A812MK51-F1
#
_cell.length_a   1.000
_cell.length_b   1.000
_cell.length_c   1.000
_cell.angle_alpha   90.00
_cell.angle_beta   90.00
_cell.angle_gamma   90.00
#
_symmetry.space_group_name_H-M   'P 1'
#
loop_
_entity.id
_entity.type
_entity.pdbx_description
1 polymer ?
#
loop_
_entity_poly.entity_id
_entity_poly.type
_entity_poly.pdbx_seq_one_letter_code
_entity_poly.pdbx_strand_id
1 'polypeptide(L)'
;MYVPSTGPMMSKPYMVQEPGAVAGTGFGQPLAPQPYFLQEPTSAIAAPAAFQDPGVPIPLPTIQGAPMAKGMNGMMNGMNGMNGMNGMNSLNGATNGMTNGLRSARASAGHAPQTAIDDGTAAVFLQQYFTLIKSHCETRLANKKAAMRELNGKLFPLILEAFHRHDRDGDGVLNKQEAYILFTLFVSDRLGFSDAARAMVYQQTGESEKAADRVAQYKKFKETYDARAFQTFAADEDGYVQLHEVISALSLHTEKHMALFKAFGLQEADDEAEQSYYVDHYA
;
A
#
# COMPACT_ATOMS: atom_id res chain seq x y z
N MET A 1 -44.92 -47.01 11.14
CA MET A 1 -45.47 -45.69 10.77
C MET A 1 -45.57 -44.86 12.04
N TYR A 2 -44.70 -43.87 12.20
CA TYR A 2 -44.78 -42.87 13.26
C TYR A 2 -44.21 -41.59 12.66
N VAL A 3 -45.04 -40.56 12.54
CA VAL A 3 -44.65 -39.25 12.00
C VAL A 3 -44.77 -38.25 13.15
N PRO A 4 -43.67 -37.61 13.61
CA PRO A 4 -43.78 -36.58 14.62
C PRO A 4 -44.16 -35.24 13.97
N SER A 5 -45.26 -34.68 14.48
CA SER A 5 -45.82 -33.38 14.15
C SER A 5 -44.97 -32.25 14.75
N THR A 6 -44.31 -31.45 13.92
CA THR A 6 -43.64 -30.21 14.31
C THR A 6 -44.59 -29.03 14.13
N GLY A 7 -45.15 -28.54 15.25
CA GLY A 7 -45.94 -27.31 15.28
C GLY A 7 -45.04 -26.06 15.26
N PRO A 8 -45.55 -24.91 14.77
CA PRO A 8 -44.79 -23.67 14.69
C PRO A 8 -44.74 -22.96 16.05
N MET A 9 -43.53 -22.60 16.50
CA MET A 9 -43.34 -21.74 17.66
C MET A 9 -43.61 -20.28 17.28
N MET A 10 -44.66 -19.70 17.89
CA MET A 10 -44.93 -18.26 17.85
C MET A 10 -43.84 -17.50 18.62
N SER A 11 -43.04 -16.72 17.91
CA SER A 11 -42.14 -15.74 18.50
C SER A 11 -42.95 -14.54 19.03
N LYS A 12 -42.76 -14.23 20.32
CA LYS A 12 -43.33 -13.04 20.96
C LYS A 12 -42.58 -11.78 20.49
N PRO A 13 -43.27 -10.65 20.26
CA PRO A 13 -42.62 -9.38 19.96
C PRO A 13 -41.94 -8.81 21.21
N TYR A 14 -40.66 -8.44 21.08
CA TYR A 14 -39.94 -7.65 22.06
C TYR A 14 -40.46 -6.21 22.03
N MET A 15 -40.95 -5.71 23.17
CA MET A 15 -41.15 -4.28 23.38
C MET A 15 -39.81 -3.62 23.66
N VAL A 16 -39.40 -2.70 22.79
CA VAL A 16 -38.29 -1.78 23.02
C VAL A 16 -38.81 -0.65 23.90
N GLN A 17 -38.21 -0.50 25.08
CA GLN A 17 -38.51 0.55 26.04
C GLN A 17 -37.62 1.75 25.71
N GLU A 18 -38.23 2.86 25.28
CA GLU A 18 -37.51 4.10 24.98
C GLU A 18 -36.97 4.74 26.28
N PRO A 19 -35.69 5.15 26.33
CA PRO A 19 -35.17 5.92 27.46
C PRO A 19 -35.73 7.35 27.41
N GLY A 20 -36.27 7.78 28.56
CA GLY A 20 -36.95 9.04 28.74
C GLY A 20 -36.09 10.27 28.48
N ALA A 21 -36.72 11.27 27.86
CA ALA A 21 -36.18 12.59 27.64
C ALA A 21 -35.94 13.32 28.98
N VAL A 22 -34.69 13.68 29.25
CA VAL A 22 -34.32 14.61 30.31
C VAL A 22 -34.41 16.03 29.74
N ALA A 23 -35.38 16.80 30.22
CA ALA A 23 -35.52 18.21 29.90
C ALA A 23 -34.39 19.01 30.57
N GLY A 24 -33.45 19.51 29.76
CA GLY A 24 -32.42 20.47 30.17
C GLY A 24 -32.66 21.81 29.50
N THR A 25 -33.34 22.71 30.20
CA THR A 25 -33.47 24.13 29.83
C THR A 25 -32.13 24.86 29.98
N GLY A 26 -31.57 25.31 28.87
CA GLY A 26 -30.40 26.19 28.82
C GLY A 26 -30.39 26.99 27.54
N PHE A 27 -31.06 28.16 27.56
CA PHE A 27 -31.03 29.15 26.48
C PHE A 27 -29.61 29.72 26.32
N GLY A 28 -28.88 29.25 25.32
CA GLY A 28 -27.71 29.93 24.76
C GLY A 28 -28.10 30.57 23.42
N GLN A 29 -27.87 31.88 23.29
CA GLN A 29 -28.18 32.66 22.10
C GLN A 29 -27.50 32.08 20.83
N PRO A 30 -28.17 32.09 19.66
CA PRO A 30 -27.50 31.79 18.40
C PRO A 30 -26.55 32.94 18.03
N LEU A 31 -25.24 32.66 18.04
CA LEU A 31 -24.27 33.53 17.40
C LEU A 31 -24.56 33.55 15.90
N ALA A 32 -24.80 34.76 15.38
CA ALA A 32 -24.95 35.00 13.95
C ALA A 32 -23.70 34.51 13.19
N PRO A 33 -23.86 33.95 11.98
CA PRO A 33 -22.72 33.57 11.14
C PRO A 33 -21.89 34.82 10.82
N GLN A 34 -20.65 34.86 11.29
CA GLN A 34 -19.69 35.87 10.88
C GLN A 34 -19.29 35.60 9.42
N PRO A 35 -19.25 36.62 8.55
CA PRO A 35 -18.76 36.45 7.19
C PRO A 35 -17.27 36.11 7.22
N TYR A 36 -16.90 34.96 6.65
CA TYR A 36 -15.52 34.60 6.38
C TYR A 36 -14.95 35.62 5.39
N PHE A 37 -14.13 36.55 5.87
CA PHE A 37 -13.21 37.29 5.02
C PHE A 37 -12.07 36.34 4.62
N LEU A 38 -12.03 35.98 3.35
CA LEU A 38 -10.83 35.45 2.69
C LEU A 38 -9.74 36.52 2.78
N GLN A 39 -8.87 36.40 3.78
CA GLN A 39 -7.59 37.07 3.79
C GLN A 39 -6.67 36.28 2.85
N GLU A 40 -6.32 36.87 1.72
CA GLU A 40 -5.25 36.35 0.88
C GLU A 40 -3.93 36.38 1.66
N PRO A 41 -3.20 35.26 1.78
CA PRO A 41 -1.87 35.28 2.36
C PRO A 41 -0.90 35.95 1.38
N THR A 42 -0.68 37.26 1.54
CA THR A 42 0.50 37.93 1.01
C THR A 42 1.70 37.57 1.88
N SER A 43 2.38 36.48 1.52
CA SER A 43 3.73 36.19 1.99
C SER A 43 4.53 35.54 0.87
N ALA A 44 5.38 36.34 0.25
CA ALA A 44 6.46 35.88 -0.61
C ALA A 44 7.39 34.99 0.21
N ILE A 45 7.28 33.68 0.03
CA ILE A 45 8.27 32.70 0.47
C ILE A 45 9.16 32.43 -0.75
N ALA A 46 10.44 32.70 -0.60
CA ALA A 46 11.45 32.39 -1.59
C ALA A 46 11.40 30.89 -1.92
N ALA A 47 11.24 30.59 -3.21
CA ALA A 47 11.23 29.23 -3.73
C ALA A 47 12.48 28.47 -3.25
N PRO A 48 12.35 27.24 -2.72
CA PRO A 48 13.51 26.37 -2.58
C PRO A 48 14.08 26.10 -3.97
N ALA A 49 15.42 26.09 -4.06
CA ALA A 49 16.15 25.87 -5.30
C ALA A 49 15.55 24.69 -6.09
N ALA A 50 15.11 25.00 -7.31
CA ALA A 50 14.58 24.04 -8.26
C ALA A 50 15.48 22.79 -8.30
N PHE A 51 14.90 21.65 -7.97
CA PHE A 51 15.45 20.37 -8.38
C PHE A 51 15.41 20.39 -9.90
N GLN A 52 16.57 20.56 -10.52
CA GLN A 52 16.68 20.66 -11.97
C GLN A 52 16.05 19.43 -12.60
N ASP A 53 14.96 19.65 -13.31
CA ASP A 53 14.33 18.74 -14.24
C ASP A 53 15.40 18.18 -15.21
N PRO A 54 15.78 16.89 -15.12
CA PRO A 54 16.51 16.27 -16.21
C PRO A 54 15.45 15.89 -17.23
N GLY A 55 15.04 16.88 -18.04
CA GLY A 55 14.21 16.73 -19.25
C GLY A 55 14.93 15.94 -20.35
N VAL A 56 15.63 14.87 -19.99
CA VAL A 56 16.13 13.87 -20.90
C VAL A 56 14.99 12.87 -21.08
N PRO A 57 14.31 12.82 -22.24
CA PRO A 57 13.41 11.73 -22.54
C PRO A 57 14.21 10.43 -22.45
N ILE A 58 13.90 9.61 -21.44
CA ILE A 58 14.48 8.28 -21.32
C ILE A 58 13.93 7.50 -22.53
N PRO A 59 14.79 6.98 -23.43
CA PRO A 59 14.32 6.23 -24.58
C PRO A 59 13.51 5.04 -24.06
N LEU A 60 12.25 4.93 -24.48
CA LEU A 60 11.52 3.67 -24.36
C LEU A 60 12.42 2.56 -24.93
N PRO A 61 12.55 1.40 -24.27
CA PRO A 61 13.24 0.28 -24.86
C PRO A 61 12.50 -0.10 -26.14
N THR A 62 13.07 0.24 -27.30
CA THR A 62 12.64 -0.29 -28.58
C THR A 62 12.83 -1.81 -28.51
N ILE A 63 11.74 -2.55 -28.35
CA ILE A 63 11.74 -4.00 -28.48
C ILE A 63 11.96 -4.29 -29.97
N GLN A 64 13.23 -4.37 -30.35
CA GLN A 64 13.63 -4.79 -31.68
C GLN A 64 13.21 -6.26 -31.82
N GLY A 65 12.22 -6.50 -32.68
CA GLY A 65 11.65 -7.82 -32.92
C GLY A 65 12.74 -8.85 -33.22
N ALA A 66 12.85 -9.84 -32.34
CA ALA A 66 13.65 -11.02 -32.60
C ALA A 66 13.03 -11.79 -33.78
N PRO A 67 13.84 -12.25 -34.76
CA PRO A 67 13.35 -13.02 -35.89
C PRO A 67 12.81 -14.38 -35.42
N MET A 68 11.68 -14.77 -36.00
CA MET A 68 11.02 -16.05 -35.78
C MET A 68 11.97 -17.21 -36.06
N ALA A 69 12.41 -17.90 -35.01
CA ALA A 69 13.09 -19.19 -35.12
C ALA A 69 12.04 -20.28 -35.38
N LYS A 70 12.00 -20.72 -36.63
CA LYS A 70 11.24 -21.84 -37.13
C LYS A 70 11.93 -23.14 -36.70
N GLY A 71 11.20 -23.98 -35.98
CA GLY A 71 11.43 -25.43 -35.93
C GLY A 71 12.20 -25.96 -34.72
N MET A 72 11.49 -26.74 -33.88
CA MET A 72 11.88 -28.10 -33.53
C MET A 72 10.75 -28.75 -32.73
N ASN A 73 9.94 -29.54 -33.44
CA ASN A 73 9.14 -30.61 -32.84
C ASN A 73 10.11 -31.71 -32.41
N GLY A 74 10.11 -32.10 -31.14
CA GLY A 74 10.85 -33.29 -30.72
C GLY A 74 11.00 -33.44 -29.22
N MET A 75 10.13 -34.28 -28.65
CA MET A 75 10.46 -35.24 -27.59
C MET A 75 11.03 -34.67 -26.28
N MET A 76 10.23 -34.74 -25.21
CA MET A 76 10.55 -35.59 -24.05
C MET A 76 9.38 -35.65 -23.08
N ASN A 77 8.84 -36.87 -22.96
CA ASN A 77 7.97 -37.32 -21.90
C ASN A 77 8.85 -37.68 -20.70
N GLY A 78 8.43 -37.30 -19.49
CA GLY A 78 8.83 -37.97 -18.25
C GLY A 78 9.83 -37.22 -17.38
N MET A 79 9.32 -36.69 -16.26
CA MET A 79 9.80 -37.07 -14.92
C MET A 79 8.89 -36.46 -13.86
N ASN A 80 7.98 -37.32 -13.36
CA ASN A 80 7.41 -37.18 -12.03
C ASN A 80 8.52 -37.48 -11.00
N GLY A 81 8.65 -36.62 -9.99
CA GLY A 81 9.30 -36.99 -8.73
C GLY A 81 10.19 -35.92 -8.17
N MET A 82 9.70 -35.19 -7.16
CA MET A 82 10.33 -35.06 -5.84
C MET A 82 9.56 -34.01 -5.02
N ASN A 83 8.55 -34.48 -4.28
CA ASN A 83 8.11 -33.82 -3.06
C ASN A 83 9.10 -34.20 -1.95
N GLY A 84 9.79 -33.23 -1.37
CA GLY A 84 10.59 -33.47 -0.19
C GLY A 84 11.49 -32.31 0.16
N MET A 85 11.04 -31.46 1.09
CA MET A 85 11.77 -31.07 2.32
C MET A 85 11.18 -29.77 2.89
N ASN A 86 10.34 -29.92 3.91
CA ASN A 86 10.04 -28.85 4.87
C ASN A 86 11.27 -28.66 5.75
N GLY A 87 12.04 -27.60 5.49
CA GLY A 87 13.13 -27.14 6.36
C GLY A 87 12.56 -26.40 7.58
N MET A 88 12.77 -26.97 8.76
CA MET A 88 12.56 -26.33 10.06
C MET A 88 13.45 -25.09 10.20
N ASN A 89 12.84 -23.92 10.41
CA ASN A 89 13.56 -22.74 10.87
C ASN A 89 13.54 -22.72 12.42
N SER A 90 14.65 -23.12 13.01
CA SER A 90 14.96 -22.96 14.44
C SER A 90 16.03 -21.89 14.57
N LEU A 91 15.66 -20.70 15.04
CA LEU A 91 16.60 -19.62 15.38
C LEU A 91 15.98 -18.77 16.51
N ASN A 92 16.18 -19.23 17.74
CA ASN A 92 16.14 -18.40 18.94
C ASN A 92 17.46 -18.63 19.69
N GLY A 93 18.44 -17.77 19.41
CA GLY A 93 19.74 -17.74 20.09
C GLY A 93 19.95 -16.35 20.69
N ALA A 94 19.76 -16.26 21.99
CA ALA A 94 19.95 -15.05 22.79
C ALA A 94 21.44 -14.74 22.97
N THR A 95 21.83 -13.47 22.82
CA THR A 95 23.09 -12.93 23.31
C THR A 95 22.86 -11.59 24.00
N ASN A 96 22.72 -11.64 25.33
CA ASN A 96 22.88 -10.49 26.22
C ASN A 96 24.38 -10.31 26.49
N GLY A 97 24.96 -9.18 26.08
CA GLY A 97 26.33 -8.78 26.35
C GLY A 97 26.39 -7.39 26.96
N MET A 98 26.70 -7.33 28.26
CA MET A 98 26.91 -6.12 29.05
C MET A 98 28.11 -5.32 28.54
N THR A 99 27.96 -4.00 28.36
CA THR A 99 29.07 -3.05 28.58
C THR A 99 28.54 -1.77 29.21
N ASN A 100 29.20 -1.38 30.30
CA ASN A 100 28.92 -0.23 31.12
C ASN A 100 30.19 0.63 31.14
N GLY A 101 30.06 1.95 31.05
CA GLY A 101 31.10 2.89 31.47
C GLY A 101 31.79 3.70 30.36
N LEU A 102 31.38 4.97 30.22
CA LEU A 102 32.22 6.16 30.46
C LEU A 102 31.50 7.40 29.92
N ARG A 103 30.94 8.19 30.83
CA ARG A 103 30.37 9.51 30.54
C ARG A 103 31.51 10.50 30.36
N SER A 104 31.71 10.98 29.13
CA SER A 104 32.56 12.14 28.84
C SER A 104 31.65 13.31 28.49
N ALA A 105 31.68 14.35 29.31
CA ALA A 105 30.96 15.60 29.09
C ALA A 105 31.62 16.35 27.91
N ARG A 106 30.99 16.29 26.74
CA ARG A 106 31.42 17.03 25.54
C ARG A 106 30.37 18.07 25.19
N ALA A 107 30.86 19.30 25.05
CA ALA A 107 30.11 20.50 24.73
C ALA A 107 29.22 20.33 23.48
N SER A 108 28.03 20.90 23.57
CA SER A 108 26.96 20.92 22.58
C SER A 108 27.38 21.65 21.29
N ALA A 109 27.83 20.89 20.30
CA ALA A 109 27.87 21.31 18.91
C ALA A 109 26.88 20.44 18.13
N GLY A 110 25.95 21.10 17.41
CA GLY A 110 24.98 20.55 16.47
C GLY A 110 24.67 19.04 16.58
N HIS A 111 23.58 18.70 17.27
CA HIS A 111 22.99 17.36 17.15
C HIS A 111 22.69 17.11 15.67
N ALA A 112 23.49 16.26 15.02
CA ALA A 112 23.06 15.61 13.80
C ALA A 112 21.71 14.94 14.11
N PRO A 113 20.72 15.04 13.21
CA PRO A 113 19.43 14.41 13.43
C PRO A 113 19.68 12.94 13.73
N GLN A 114 19.32 12.50 14.95
CA GLN A 114 19.35 11.10 15.31
C GLN A 114 18.60 10.36 14.21
N THR A 115 19.33 9.58 13.41
CA THR A 115 18.74 8.75 12.37
C THR A 115 17.67 7.93 13.05
N ALA A 116 16.43 8.24 12.72
CA ALA A 116 15.23 7.58 13.15
C ALA A 116 15.36 6.07 12.88
N ILE A 117 15.87 5.32 13.87
CA ILE A 117 15.92 3.86 13.78
C ILE A 117 14.48 3.41 13.99
N ASP A 118 13.85 2.91 12.93
CA ASP A 118 12.66 2.08 13.03
C ASP A 118 12.98 0.92 14.00
N ASP A 119 12.20 0.78 15.06
CA ASP A 119 12.36 -0.29 16.05
C ASP A 119 11.95 -1.68 15.47
N GLY A 120 11.54 -1.70 14.20
CA GLY A 120 11.11 -2.87 13.45
C GLY A 120 9.64 -3.23 13.70
N THR A 121 8.92 -2.46 14.51
CA THR A 121 7.51 -2.76 14.82
C THR A 121 6.61 -2.49 13.62
N ALA A 122 6.87 -1.44 12.84
CA ALA A 122 6.11 -1.16 11.63
C ALA A 122 6.30 -2.23 10.54
N ALA A 123 7.50 -2.82 10.47
CA ALA A 123 7.84 -3.85 9.50
C ALA A 123 6.94 -5.10 9.61
N VAL A 124 6.52 -5.45 10.84
CA VAL A 124 5.63 -6.60 11.09
C VAL A 124 4.26 -6.39 10.43
N PHE A 125 3.68 -5.19 10.52
CA PHE A 125 2.39 -4.88 9.92
C PHE A 125 2.45 -4.87 8.40
N LEU A 126 3.52 -4.32 7.84
CA LEU A 126 3.75 -4.33 6.39
C LEU A 126 4.01 -5.73 5.84
N GLN A 127 4.72 -6.58 6.58
CA GLN A 127 4.88 -7.99 6.20
C GLN A 127 3.55 -8.74 6.19
N GLN A 128 2.68 -8.52 7.20
CA GLN A 128 1.33 -9.08 7.23
C GLN A 128 0.48 -8.57 6.06
N TYR A 129 0.60 -7.27 5.75
CA TYR A 129 -0.07 -6.65 4.62
C TYR A 129 0.28 -7.36 3.29
N PHE A 130 1.57 -7.54 3.00
CA PHE A 130 2.00 -8.22 1.77
C PHE A 130 1.60 -9.70 1.74
N THR A 131 1.63 -10.38 2.89
CA THR A 131 1.19 -11.77 3.03
C THR A 131 -0.29 -11.93 2.68
N LEU A 132 -1.15 -11.02 3.16
CA LEU A 132 -2.58 -11.03 2.86
C LEU A 132 -2.86 -10.80 1.38
N ILE A 133 -2.17 -9.83 0.76
CA ILE A 133 -2.30 -9.58 -0.68
C ILE A 133 -1.93 -10.83 -1.48
N LYS A 134 -0.76 -11.41 -1.21
CA LYS A 134 -0.30 -12.61 -1.91
C LYS A 134 -1.30 -13.76 -1.79
N SER A 135 -1.72 -14.08 -0.57
CA SER A 135 -2.70 -15.15 -0.31
C SER A 135 -4.03 -14.90 -1.05
N HIS A 136 -4.46 -13.64 -1.14
CA HIS A 136 -5.66 -13.28 -1.87
C HIS A 136 -5.51 -13.45 -3.38
N CYS A 137 -4.39 -13.00 -3.96
CA CYS A 137 -4.10 -13.15 -5.39
C CYS A 137 -4.02 -14.63 -5.81
N GLU A 138 -3.55 -15.51 -4.93
CA GLU A 138 -3.48 -16.96 -5.16
C GLU A 138 -4.87 -17.63 -5.11
N THR A 139 -5.84 -17.03 -4.42
CA THR A 139 -7.18 -17.60 -4.29
C THR A 139 -8.04 -17.23 -5.50
N ARG A 140 -8.48 -18.23 -6.28
CA ARG A 140 -9.46 -18.02 -7.35
C ARG A 140 -10.84 -17.75 -6.76
N LEU A 141 -11.20 -16.47 -6.62
CA LEU A 141 -12.46 -16.04 -6.05
C LEU A 141 -13.51 -15.81 -7.14
N ALA A 142 -14.64 -16.51 -7.04
CA ALA A 142 -15.77 -16.38 -7.97
C ALA A 142 -16.41 -14.98 -7.94
N ASN A 143 -16.25 -14.23 -6.84
CA ASN A 143 -16.75 -12.86 -6.69
C ASN A 143 -15.62 -11.90 -6.33
N LYS A 144 -14.88 -11.44 -7.35
CA LYS A 144 -13.71 -10.55 -7.19
C LYS A 144 -14.03 -9.28 -6.40
N LYS A 145 -15.21 -8.68 -6.59
CA LYS A 145 -15.59 -7.42 -5.92
C LYS A 145 -15.80 -7.59 -4.42
N ALA A 146 -16.56 -8.62 -4.01
CA ALA A 146 -16.80 -8.89 -2.60
C ALA A 146 -15.51 -9.29 -1.87
N ALA A 147 -14.73 -10.14 -2.52
CA ALA A 147 -13.40 -10.55 -2.10
C ALA A 147 -12.47 -9.35 -1.86
N MET A 148 -12.42 -8.41 -2.80
CA MET A 148 -11.58 -7.22 -2.68
C MET A 148 -12.02 -6.32 -1.53
N ARG A 149 -13.33 -6.13 -1.35
CA ARG A 149 -13.86 -5.35 -0.22
C ARG A 149 -13.49 -5.98 1.12
N GLU A 150 -13.58 -7.30 1.23
CA GLU A 150 -13.16 -8.03 2.43
C GLU A 150 -11.65 -7.87 2.69
N LEU A 151 -10.84 -7.99 1.64
CA LEU A 151 -9.39 -7.80 1.75
C LEU A 151 -9.05 -6.38 2.22
N ASN A 152 -9.60 -5.33 1.58
CA ASN A 152 -9.36 -3.95 2.00
C ASN A 152 -9.78 -3.71 3.46
N GLY A 153 -10.85 -4.36 3.94
CA GLY A 153 -11.23 -4.32 5.36
C GLY A 153 -10.17 -4.94 6.30
N LYS A 154 -9.41 -5.93 5.84
CA LYS A 154 -8.28 -6.54 6.58
C LYS A 154 -6.98 -5.75 6.45
N LEU A 155 -6.74 -5.11 5.30
CA LEU A 155 -5.54 -4.30 5.06
C LEU A 155 -5.59 -2.98 5.84
N PHE A 156 -6.77 -2.37 5.95
CA PHE A 156 -6.98 -1.09 6.64
C PHE A 156 -6.32 -1.00 8.03
N PRO A 157 -6.59 -1.91 9.00
CA PRO A 157 -5.97 -1.83 10.32
C PRO A 157 -4.44 -1.98 10.27
N LEU A 158 -3.90 -2.75 9.31
CA LEU A 158 -2.44 -2.91 9.17
C LEU A 158 -1.78 -1.63 8.65
N ILE A 159 -2.43 -0.95 7.70
CA ILE A 159 -1.97 0.34 7.16
C ILE A 159 -2.00 1.40 8.27
N LEU A 160 -3.09 1.45 9.04
CA LEU A 160 -3.24 2.40 10.14
C LEU A 160 -2.17 2.20 11.23
N GLU A 161 -1.91 0.95 11.63
CA GLU A 161 -0.85 0.65 12.59
C GLU A 161 0.54 1.01 12.04
N ALA A 162 0.83 0.67 10.79
CA ALA A 162 2.11 1.04 10.16
C ALA A 162 2.31 2.57 10.10
N PHE A 163 1.23 3.32 9.85
CA PHE A 163 1.25 4.79 9.86
C PHE A 163 1.56 5.33 11.26
N HIS A 164 0.83 4.93 12.30
CA HIS A 164 1.03 5.42 13.66
C HIS A 164 2.43 5.11 14.23
N ARG A 165 3.11 4.07 13.72
CA ARG A 165 4.50 3.78 14.11
C ARG A 165 5.51 4.73 13.48
N HIS A 166 5.16 5.37 12.38
CA HIS A 166 6.00 6.36 11.70
C HIS A 166 5.65 7.79 12.05
N ASP A 167 4.40 8.07 12.44
CA ASP A 167 3.93 9.34 12.98
C ASP A 167 4.45 9.50 14.43
N ARG A 168 5.61 10.14 14.60
CA ARG A 168 6.32 10.14 15.90
C ARG A 168 5.81 11.20 16.85
N ASP A 169 5.34 12.32 16.33
CA ASP A 169 4.76 13.39 17.11
C ASP A 169 3.25 13.21 17.32
N GLY A 170 2.60 12.30 16.57
CA GLY A 170 1.21 11.90 16.77
C GLY A 170 0.24 12.96 16.28
N ASP A 171 0.63 13.76 15.30
CA ASP A 171 -0.17 14.85 14.75
C ASP A 171 -1.12 14.38 13.63
N GLY A 172 -1.01 13.12 13.22
CA GLY A 172 -1.80 12.51 12.14
C GLY A 172 -1.27 12.79 10.74
N VAL A 173 -0.06 13.34 10.61
CA VAL A 173 0.59 13.75 9.36
C VAL A 173 2.07 13.35 9.38
N LEU A 174 2.51 12.55 8.41
CA LEU A 174 3.93 12.23 8.30
C LEU A 174 4.67 13.40 7.68
N ASN A 175 5.70 13.89 8.36
CA ASN A 175 6.63 14.82 7.72
C ASN A 175 7.48 14.11 6.64
N LYS A 176 8.24 14.87 5.85
CA LYS A 176 9.11 14.36 4.78
C LYS A 176 9.99 13.18 5.20
N GLN A 177 10.55 13.22 6.40
CA GLN A 177 11.46 12.19 6.88
C GLN A 177 10.70 10.91 7.27
N GLU A 178 9.57 11.05 7.96
CA GLU A 178 8.73 9.92 8.38
C GLU A 178 8.09 9.22 7.18
N ALA A 179 7.54 10.00 6.25
CA ALA A 179 6.99 9.50 5.00
C ALA A 179 8.03 8.73 4.19
N TYR A 180 9.26 9.25 4.10
CA TYR A 180 10.36 8.58 3.41
C TYR A 180 10.74 7.25 4.06
N ILE A 181 10.79 7.18 5.40
CA ILE A 181 11.07 5.93 6.13
C ILE A 181 9.95 4.91 5.90
N LEU A 182 8.68 5.33 6.04
CA LEU A 182 7.53 4.47 5.78
C LEU A 182 7.57 3.90 4.35
N PHE A 183 7.82 4.75 3.36
CA PHE A 183 7.88 4.35 1.96
C PHE A 183 9.05 3.39 1.69
N THR A 184 10.25 3.71 2.21
CA THR A 184 11.43 2.85 2.07
C THR A 184 11.20 1.47 2.66
N LEU A 185 10.52 1.42 3.81
CA LEU A 185 10.13 0.17 4.45
C LEU A 185 9.08 -0.58 3.62
N PHE A 186 8.08 0.12 3.09
CA PHE A 186 7.05 -0.45 2.22
C PHE A 186 7.64 -1.10 0.96
N VAL A 187 8.55 -0.45 0.25
CA VAL A 187 9.17 -1.00 -0.99
C VAL A 187 10.33 -1.97 -0.72
N SER A 188 10.52 -2.37 0.54
CA SER A 188 11.59 -3.27 0.93
C SER A 188 11.31 -4.70 0.49
N ASP A 189 12.25 -5.27 -0.26
CA ASP A 189 12.20 -6.69 -0.65
C ASP A 189 12.15 -7.63 0.56
N ARG A 190 12.68 -7.20 1.71
CA ARG A 190 12.64 -7.99 2.96
C ARG A 190 11.22 -8.23 3.48
N LEU A 191 10.28 -7.34 3.15
CA LEU A 191 8.90 -7.44 3.61
C LEU A 191 7.99 -8.17 2.61
N GLY A 192 8.50 -8.55 1.45
CA GLY A 192 7.75 -9.29 0.44
C GLY A 192 7.05 -8.40 -0.61
N PHE A 193 7.46 -7.13 -0.75
CA PHE A 193 6.91 -6.23 -1.78
C PHE A 193 6.96 -6.86 -3.18
N SER A 194 8.13 -7.33 -3.62
CA SER A 194 8.32 -7.93 -4.95
C SER A 194 7.43 -9.16 -5.20
N ASP A 195 7.20 -9.98 -4.17
CA ASP A 195 6.35 -11.17 -4.27
C ASP A 195 4.87 -10.79 -4.40
N ALA A 196 4.41 -9.83 -3.59
CA ALA A 196 3.05 -9.32 -3.67
C ALA A 196 2.83 -8.62 -5.02
N ALA A 197 3.77 -7.78 -5.47
CA ALA A 197 3.76 -7.13 -6.77
C ALA A 197 3.61 -8.16 -7.91
N ARG A 198 4.44 -9.21 -7.91
CA ARG A 198 4.33 -10.31 -8.89
C ARG A 198 2.95 -10.97 -8.85
N ALA A 199 2.44 -11.28 -7.65
CA ALA A 199 1.14 -11.92 -7.50
C ALA A 199 -0.01 -11.05 -8.03
N MET A 200 0.04 -9.73 -7.79
CA MET A 200 -0.93 -8.77 -8.31
C MET A 200 -0.86 -8.64 -9.83
N VAL A 201 0.34 -8.51 -10.41
CA VAL A 201 0.50 -8.48 -11.88
C VAL A 201 -0.03 -9.76 -12.51
N TYR A 202 0.27 -10.93 -11.92
CA TYR A 202 -0.26 -12.21 -12.39
C TYR A 202 -1.79 -12.27 -12.30
N GLN A 203 -2.39 -11.74 -11.23
CA GLN A 203 -3.85 -11.69 -11.09
C GLN A 203 -4.50 -10.79 -12.14
N GLN A 204 -3.82 -9.71 -12.57
CA GLN A 204 -4.29 -8.81 -13.61
C GLN A 204 -4.16 -9.41 -15.01
N THR A 205 -2.99 -9.97 -15.36
CA THR A 205 -2.66 -10.42 -16.72
C THR A 205 -3.00 -11.88 -16.98
N GLY A 206 -3.01 -12.73 -15.94
CA GLY A 206 -3.05 -14.18 -16.08
C GLY A 206 -1.73 -14.81 -16.57
N GLU A 207 -0.67 -14.01 -16.74
CA GLU A 207 0.58 -14.41 -17.38
C GLU A 207 1.75 -14.32 -16.39
N SER A 208 2.23 -15.48 -15.91
CA SER A 208 3.29 -15.53 -14.89
C SER A 208 4.65 -15.00 -15.40
N GLU A 209 4.95 -15.16 -16.69
CA GLU A 209 6.19 -14.62 -17.29
C GLU A 209 6.18 -13.09 -17.30
N LYS A 210 5.11 -12.46 -17.83
CA LYS A 210 4.96 -11.00 -17.77
C LYS A 210 5.06 -10.45 -16.35
N ALA A 211 4.47 -11.14 -15.37
CA ALA A 211 4.59 -10.75 -13.97
C ALA A 211 6.03 -10.80 -13.45
N ALA A 212 6.79 -11.83 -13.83
CA ALA A 212 8.21 -11.95 -13.49
C ALA A 212 9.05 -10.87 -14.17
N ASP A 213 8.80 -10.61 -15.46
CA ASP A 213 9.53 -9.61 -16.26
C ASP A 213 9.32 -8.20 -15.72
N ARG A 214 8.08 -7.82 -15.36
CA ARG A 214 7.80 -6.50 -14.76
C ARG A 214 8.53 -6.31 -13.43
N VAL A 215 8.54 -7.33 -12.57
CA VAL A 215 9.28 -7.26 -11.29
C VAL A 215 10.80 -7.23 -11.53
N ALA A 216 11.31 -7.97 -12.51
CA ALA A 216 12.72 -7.90 -12.89
C ALA A 216 13.10 -6.52 -13.43
N GLN A 217 12.24 -5.91 -14.24
CA GLN A 217 12.43 -4.55 -14.75
C GLN A 217 12.38 -3.51 -13.63
N TYR A 218 11.42 -3.63 -12.70
CA TYR A 218 11.36 -2.79 -11.51
C TYR A 218 12.69 -2.87 -10.73
N LYS A 219 13.18 -4.08 -10.42
CA LYS A 219 14.45 -4.28 -9.70
C LYS A 219 15.65 -3.69 -10.43
N LYS A 220 15.69 -3.81 -11.76
CA LYS A 220 16.77 -3.23 -12.58
C LYS A 220 16.83 -1.70 -12.51
N PHE A 221 15.69 -1.03 -12.38
CA PHE A 221 15.58 0.43 -12.34
C PHE A 221 14.94 0.93 -11.03
N LYS A 222 15.24 0.26 -9.92
CA LYS A 222 14.52 0.42 -8.65
C LYS A 222 14.46 1.87 -8.20
N GLU A 223 15.60 2.55 -8.15
CA GLU A 223 15.69 3.94 -7.68
C GLU A 223 14.79 4.89 -8.50
N THR A 224 14.70 4.69 -9.82
CA THR A 224 13.87 5.51 -10.71
C THR A 224 12.38 5.22 -10.53
N TYR A 225 11.99 3.97 -10.28
CA TYR A 225 10.61 3.62 -9.98
C TYR A 225 10.20 4.07 -8.58
N ASP A 226 11.07 3.89 -7.59
CA ASP A 226 10.85 4.34 -6.21
C ASP A 226 10.65 5.85 -6.14
N ALA A 227 11.49 6.64 -6.84
CA ALA A 227 11.36 8.10 -6.85
C ALA A 227 10.00 8.55 -7.42
N ARG A 228 9.54 7.94 -8.53
CA ARG A 228 8.23 8.23 -9.13
C ARG A 228 7.07 7.79 -8.24
N ALA A 229 7.20 6.61 -7.64
CA ALA A 229 6.19 6.09 -6.73
C ALA A 229 6.10 6.94 -5.45
N PHE A 230 7.23 7.44 -4.93
CA PHE A 230 7.23 8.36 -3.80
C PHE A 230 6.53 9.68 -4.12
N GLN A 231 6.75 10.25 -5.31
CA GLN A 231 6.00 11.43 -5.79
C GLN A 231 4.50 11.17 -5.90
N THR A 232 4.10 9.95 -6.28
CA THR A 232 2.67 9.58 -6.34
C THR A 232 2.09 9.36 -4.94
N PHE A 233 2.93 8.94 -4.00
CA PHE A 233 2.57 8.67 -2.62
C PHE A 233 2.33 9.98 -1.84
N ALA A 234 3.24 10.94 -1.94
CA ALA A 234 3.15 12.30 -1.41
C ALA A 234 2.66 13.26 -2.51
N ALA A 235 1.33 13.26 -2.74
CA ALA A 235 0.75 13.89 -3.93
C ALA A 235 0.77 15.43 -3.87
N ASP A 236 0.98 16.01 -2.69
CA ASP A 236 1.15 17.43 -2.44
C ASP A 236 2.62 17.87 -2.49
N GLU A 237 2.85 19.08 -3.01
CA GLU A 237 4.18 19.68 -3.10
C GLU A 237 4.74 20.14 -1.73
N ASP A 238 3.94 20.05 -0.67
CA ASP A 238 4.36 20.40 0.68
C ASP A 238 5.29 19.33 1.29
N GLY A 239 5.21 18.09 0.77
CA GLY A 239 5.94 16.90 1.19
C GLY A 239 5.55 16.39 2.57
N TYR A 240 4.36 16.72 3.04
CA TYR A 240 3.71 16.02 4.13
C TYR A 240 2.90 14.85 3.54
N VAL A 241 2.54 13.86 4.36
CA VAL A 241 1.67 12.78 3.90
C VAL A 241 0.62 12.52 4.96
N GLN A 242 -0.64 12.75 4.60
CA GLN A 242 -1.75 12.57 5.53
C GLN A 242 -2.16 11.10 5.62
N LEU A 243 -2.75 10.70 6.76
CA LEU A 243 -3.21 9.32 6.96
C LEU A 243 -4.15 8.83 5.83
N HIS A 244 -5.09 9.67 5.40
CA HIS A 244 -6.05 9.29 4.36
C HIS A 244 -5.39 9.03 2.99
N GLU A 245 -4.26 9.68 2.72
CA GLU A 245 -3.47 9.50 1.51
C GLU A 245 -2.73 8.17 1.51
N VAL A 246 -2.14 7.80 2.65
CA VAL A 246 -1.50 6.49 2.85
C VAL A 246 -2.54 5.37 2.71
N ILE A 247 -3.70 5.52 3.37
CA ILE A 247 -4.80 4.56 3.25
C ILE A 247 -5.24 4.44 1.80
N SER A 248 -5.41 5.55 1.09
CA SER A 248 -5.83 5.53 -0.32
C SER A 248 -4.78 4.85 -1.18
N ALA A 249 -3.50 5.17 -1.04
CA ALA A 249 -2.41 4.59 -1.83
C ALA A 249 -2.20 3.08 -1.58
N LEU A 250 -2.46 2.61 -0.35
CA LEU A 250 -2.26 1.21 0.05
C LEU A 250 -3.55 0.38 0.05
N SER A 251 -4.72 0.99 -0.16
CA SER A 251 -5.97 0.25 -0.38
C SER A 251 -6.05 -0.20 -1.83
N LEU A 252 -6.32 -1.48 -2.06
CA LEU A 252 -6.35 -2.02 -3.41
C LEU A 252 -7.51 -1.44 -4.22
N HIS A 253 -7.28 -1.24 -5.53
CA HIS A 253 -8.24 -0.71 -6.50
C HIS A 253 -8.77 0.71 -6.23
N THR A 254 -8.09 1.52 -5.42
CA THR A 254 -8.30 2.97 -5.44
C THR A 254 -7.54 3.60 -6.61
N GLU A 255 -7.93 4.82 -7.00
CA GLU A 255 -7.22 5.58 -8.03
C GLU A 255 -5.75 5.82 -7.64
N LYS A 256 -5.50 6.22 -6.38
CA LYS A 256 -4.13 6.47 -5.89
C LYS A 256 -3.28 5.20 -5.85
N HIS A 257 -3.87 4.06 -5.52
CA HIS A 257 -3.17 2.77 -5.57
C HIS A 257 -2.82 2.34 -6.99
N MET A 258 -3.74 2.51 -7.96
CA MET A 258 -3.45 2.24 -9.37
C MET A 258 -2.37 3.17 -9.90
N ALA A 259 -2.42 4.47 -9.56
CA ALA A 259 -1.37 5.43 -9.89
C ALA A 259 -0.01 5.01 -9.31
N LEU A 260 0.01 4.56 -8.05
CA LEU A 260 1.22 4.05 -7.41
C LEU A 260 1.78 2.81 -8.14
N PHE A 261 0.91 1.90 -8.58
CA PHE A 261 1.31 0.70 -9.33
C PHE A 261 1.84 1.02 -10.73
N LYS A 262 1.22 1.99 -11.41
CA LYS A 262 1.73 2.54 -12.66
C LYS A 262 3.10 3.19 -12.44
N ALA A 263 3.27 3.93 -11.35
CA ALA A 263 4.54 4.57 -10.99
C ALA A 263 5.66 3.57 -10.69
N PHE A 264 5.34 2.35 -10.22
CA PHE A 264 6.28 1.23 -10.09
C PHE A 264 6.59 0.50 -11.41
N GLY A 265 5.93 0.86 -12.52
CA GLY A 265 6.03 0.13 -13.79
C GLY A 265 5.40 -1.27 -13.74
N LEU A 266 4.49 -1.51 -12.79
CA LEU A 266 3.84 -2.80 -12.60
C LEU A 266 2.52 -2.91 -13.37
N GLN A 267 1.96 -1.80 -13.86
CA GLN A 267 0.80 -1.79 -14.75
C GLN A 267 1.25 -1.49 -16.19
N GLU A 268 0.56 -2.09 -17.16
CA GLU A 268 0.72 -1.68 -18.55
C GLU A 268 0.23 -0.24 -18.67
N ALA A 269 0.93 0.59 -19.44
CA ALA A 269 0.40 1.89 -19.78
C ALA A 269 -0.79 1.60 -20.70
N ASP A 270 -2.02 1.66 -20.18
CA ASP A 270 -3.27 1.51 -20.93
C ASP A 270 -3.47 2.70 -21.89
N ASP A 271 -2.41 3.15 -22.55
CA ASP A 271 -2.33 4.46 -23.16
C ASP A 271 -3.11 4.54 -24.49
N GLU A 272 -3.74 3.47 -25.00
CA GLU A 272 -4.47 3.54 -26.29
C GLU A 272 -5.76 2.73 -26.42
N ALA A 273 -6.16 1.87 -25.46
CA ALA A 273 -7.30 0.96 -25.69
C ALA A 273 -8.66 1.48 -25.18
N GLU A 274 -8.72 2.41 -24.22
CA GLU A 274 -10.00 2.83 -23.61
C GLU A 274 -10.78 3.90 -24.40
N GLN A 275 -10.16 4.59 -25.36
CA GLN A 275 -10.94 5.47 -26.26
C GLN A 275 -11.71 4.70 -27.33
N SER A 276 -11.34 3.45 -27.63
CA SER A 276 -12.05 2.64 -28.63
C SER A 276 -13.29 1.94 -28.06
N TYR A 277 -13.31 1.59 -26.77
CA TYR A 277 -14.42 0.83 -26.21
C TYR A 277 -15.66 1.69 -25.86
N TYR A 278 -15.48 3.01 -25.68
CA TYR A 278 -16.61 3.91 -25.43
C TYR A 278 -17.30 4.46 -26.69
N VAL A 279 -16.72 4.27 -27.88
CA VAL A 279 -17.34 4.74 -29.15
C VAL A 279 -18.35 3.72 -29.71
N ASP A 280 -18.12 2.41 -29.50
CA ASP A 280 -18.98 1.35 -30.08
C ASP A 280 -20.11 0.85 -29.16
N HIS A 281 -20.29 1.41 -27.96
CA HIS A 281 -21.41 1.05 -27.07
C HIS A 281 -22.41 2.20 -26.84
N TYR A 282 -22.20 3.36 -27.46
CA TYR A 282 -23.09 4.52 -27.37
C TYR A 282 -23.39 5.22 -28.73
N ALA A 283 -22.97 4.64 -29.86
CA ALA A 283 -23.39 5.03 -31.21
C ALA A 283 -24.46 4.07 -31.74
#